data_AF-A0A9P4K4H3-F1
#
_entry.id   AF-A0A9P4K4H3-F1
#
_cell.length_a   1.000
_cell.length_b   1.000
_cell.length_c   1.000
_cell.angle_alpha   90.00
_cell.angle_beta   90.00
_cell.angle_gamma   90.00
#
_symmetry.space_group_name_H-M   'P 1'
#
loop_
_entity.id
_entity.type
_entity.pdbx_description
1 polymer ?
#
loop_
_entity_poly.entity_id
_entity_poly.type
_entity_poly.pdbx_seq_one_letter_code
_entity_poly.pdbx_strand_id
1 'polypeptide(L)'
;MKSSILLYLCAASLATAVTHPKDGLQVFLDGVPEVEPNVVEPDDYLIEMAPGETRRVKEEEKWELRRQGINFFDITHTPNLGELNRERIELRSVKFPSKTTHNKSVAPLLEELEKDNMRKHLEKFTSFHTRYYKSSYGAESSAWLLSQVNSTLYEAGALKHNAFVKAFPHPWGQSSIIATLPGKSEKTVVIGAHQDSINLFFPSLLAAPGADDDGSGTVTILEALRVLLKSDDILKGKAENTIEFHWYSAEEGGLLGSQAIFQSYEEEGRDIKAMLQQDMTGYVQKTIDAGEPESVGVITDFVDPGLTEFIKEVITDYCNIPYILTKCGYACSDHASASKAGYPSAFVIESDFKYSDSKIHTTEDKIEYLSFDHMLQHARMTLGLAYELAFAKF
;
A
#
# COMPACT_ATOMS: atom_id res chain seq x y z
N MET A 1 63.62 -4.94 -23.68
CA MET A 1 63.21 -4.61 -22.31
C MET A 1 61.70 -4.67 -22.25
N LYS A 2 61.16 -5.36 -21.24
CA LYS A 2 59.77 -5.81 -21.09
C LYS A 2 58.84 -4.69 -20.60
N SER A 3 57.59 -4.66 -21.08
CA SER A 3 56.38 -4.23 -20.35
C SER A 3 55.16 -4.58 -21.23
N SER A 4 54.57 -5.77 -21.12
CA SER A 4 53.53 -6.22 -20.17
C SER A 4 52.24 -5.39 -20.20
N ILE A 5 51.29 -5.91 -20.98
CA ILE A 5 49.85 -5.63 -21.05
C ILE A 5 49.19 -6.29 -19.84
N LEU A 6 48.30 -5.58 -19.13
CA LEU A 6 47.35 -6.18 -18.19
C LEU A 6 45.93 -5.84 -18.63
N LEU A 7 45.25 -6.83 -19.21
CA LEU A 7 43.79 -6.90 -19.35
C LEU A 7 43.25 -7.53 -18.06
N TYR A 8 42.33 -6.87 -17.36
CA TYR A 8 41.52 -7.52 -16.33
C TYR A 8 40.26 -8.10 -16.98
N LEU A 9 40.22 -9.43 -17.13
CA LEU A 9 38.98 -10.19 -17.27
C LEU A 9 38.51 -10.58 -15.86
N CYS A 10 37.33 -10.13 -15.46
CA CYS A 10 36.58 -10.79 -14.38
C CYS A 10 35.57 -11.74 -15.02
N ALA A 11 35.85 -13.03 -14.90
CA ALA A 11 34.91 -14.11 -15.23
C ALA A 11 33.99 -14.33 -14.02
N ALA A 12 32.69 -14.09 -14.17
CA ALA A 12 31.69 -14.55 -13.23
C ALA A 12 31.40 -16.04 -13.53
N SER A 13 31.67 -16.90 -12.55
CA SER A 13 31.31 -18.32 -12.61
C SER A 13 29.92 -18.50 -12.01
N LEU A 14 29.00 -19.06 -12.81
CA LEU A 14 27.74 -19.60 -12.31
C LEU A 14 28.04 -20.89 -11.55
N ALA A 15 27.65 -20.95 -10.28
CA ALA A 15 27.50 -22.20 -9.55
C ALA A 15 26.00 -22.43 -9.27
N THR A 16 25.44 -23.43 -9.93
CA THR A 16 24.12 -23.99 -9.65
C THR A 16 24.18 -24.80 -8.35
N ALA A 17 23.39 -24.42 -7.36
CA ALA A 17 23.16 -25.24 -6.17
C ALA A 17 21.67 -25.65 -6.13
N VAL A 18 21.42 -26.91 -6.46
CA VAL A 18 20.15 -27.59 -6.18
C VAL A 18 20.14 -27.94 -4.70
N THR A 19 19.22 -27.38 -3.91
CA THR A 19 18.90 -27.87 -2.56
C THR A 19 17.40 -27.88 -2.32
N HIS A 20 16.92 -28.96 -1.69
CA HIS A 20 15.52 -29.22 -1.36
C HIS A 20 15.05 -28.39 -0.14
N PRO A 21 13.72 -28.18 0.02
CA PRO A 21 13.18 -27.05 0.77
C PRO A 21 12.88 -27.41 2.22
N LYS A 22 13.85 -27.24 3.13
CA LYS A 22 13.60 -27.06 4.57
C LYS A 22 14.48 -26.01 5.26
N ASP A 23 15.53 -25.51 4.58
CA ASP A 23 16.50 -24.55 5.16
C ASP A 23 16.33 -23.10 4.65
N GLY A 24 15.23 -22.77 3.96
CA GLY A 24 15.02 -21.43 3.38
C GLY A 24 14.84 -20.30 4.40
N LEU A 25 14.66 -20.61 5.69
CA LEU A 25 14.43 -19.62 6.74
C LEU A 25 15.73 -19.04 7.33
N GLN A 26 16.84 -19.78 7.26
CA GLN A 26 18.09 -19.38 7.92
C GLN A 26 18.94 -18.44 7.04
N VAL A 27 18.83 -18.55 5.71
CA VAL A 27 19.72 -17.84 4.77
C VAL A 27 19.36 -16.35 4.60
N PHE A 28 18.17 -15.92 5.04
CA PHE A 28 17.74 -14.52 4.94
C PHE A 28 17.97 -13.67 6.20
N LEU A 29 18.37 -14.27 7.32
CA LEU A 29 18.52 -13.56 8.61
C LEU A 29 19.97 -13.26 9.00
N ASP A 30 20.95 -13.96 8.41
CA ASP A 30 22.37 -13.68 8.65
C ASP A 30 22.88 -12.64 7.65
N GLY A 31 22.66 -11.36 7.93
CA GLY A 31 23.38 -10.29 7.21
C GLY A 31 22.66 -8.96 6.97
N VAL A 32 21.73 -8.53 7.81
CA VAL A 32 21.39 -7.09 7.85
C VAL A 32 22.39 -6.44 8.80
N PRO A 33 23.46 -5.79 8.32
CA PRO A 33 24.37 -5.08 9.21
C PRO A 33 23.59 -3.93 9.89
N GLU A 34 23.88 -3.67 11.18
CA GLU A 34 23.50 -2.44 11.88
C GLU A 34 24.17 -1.24 11.17
N VAL A 35 23.66 -0.88 10.01
CA VAL A 35 24.03 0.33 9.30
C VAL A 35 22.78 1.18 9.38
N GLU A 36 22.81 2.21 10.24
CA GLU A 36 21.85 3.29 10.08
C GLU A 36 21.89 3.70 8.60
N PRO A 37 20.75 3.69 7.89
CA PRO A 37 20.75 4.05 6.48
C PRO A 37 21.40 5.42 6.35
N ASN A 38 22.47 5.49 5.57
CA ASN A 38 23.21 6.74 5.37
C ASN A 38 22.41 7.60 4.38
N VAL A 39 21.27 8.12 4.85
CA VAL A 39 20.35 8.94 4.06
C VAL A 39 21.00 10.31 3.88
N VAL A 40 21.43 10.60 2.66
CA VAL A 40 21.93 11.93 2.32
C VAL A 40 20.73 12.84 2.12
N GLU A 41 20.41 13.62 3.15
CA GLU A 41 19.30 14.58 3.09
C GLU A 41 19.65 15.76 2.18
N PRO A 42 18.72 16.21 1.32
CA PRO A 42 18.90 17.45 0.58
C PRO A 42 18.84 18.66 1.52
N ASP A 43 19.50 19.76 1.12
CA ASP A 43 19.46 21.01 1.90
C ASP A 43 18.04 21.61 1.96
N ASP A 44 17.24 21.40 0.92
CA ASP A 44 15.86 21.86 0.76
C ASP A 44 15.02 20.78 0.08
N TYR A 45 13.74 20.69 0.47
CA TYR A 45 12.74 19.80 -0.12
C TYR A 45 11.77 20.62 -0.97
N LEU A 46 11.39 20.09 -2.12
CA LEU A 46 10.33 20.65 -2.95
C LEU A 46 9.01 19.96 -2.58
N ILE A 47 8.10 20.71 -1.98
CA ILE A 47 6.76 20.21 -1.64
C ILE A 47 5.70 20.80 -2.56
N GLU A 48 4.62 20.05 -2.78
CA GLU A 48 3.38 20.52 -3.44
C GLU A 48 2.24 20.45 -2.43
N MET A 49 1.59 21.59 -2.17
CA MET A 49 0.55 21.73 -1.12
C MET A 49 -0.87 21.82 -1.68
N ALA A 50 -1.00 22.09 -2.98
CA ALA A 50 -2.22 22.07 -3.76
C ALA A 50 -1.83 21.84 -5.23
N PRO A 51 -2.76 21.48 -6.14
CA PRO A 51 -2.42 21.19 -7.53
C PRO A 51 -1.59 22.30 -8.20
N GLY A 52 -0.31 22.01 -8.47
CA GLY A 52 0.64 22.95 -9.07
C GLY A 52 1.22 24.03 -8.15
N GLU A 53 0.81 24.10 -6.88
CA GLU A 53 1.34 25.04 -5.89
C GLU A 53 2.53 24.42 -5.16
N THR A 54 3.74 24.76 -5.61
CA THR A 54 5.00 24.22 -5.07
C THR A 54 5.78 25.23 -4.25
N ARG A 55 6.50 24.73 -3.24
CA ARG A 55 7.37 25.53 -2.37
C ARG A 55 8.61 24.75 -1.98
N ARG A 56 9.76 25.44 -1.91
CA ARG A 56 10.96 24.89 -1.26
C ARG A 56 10.92 25.15 0.24
N VAL A 57 11.17 24.12 1.04
CA VAL A 57 11.12 24.15 2.50
C VAL A 57 12.29 23.40 3.11
N LYS A 58 12.67 23.75 4.33
CA LYS A 58 13.55 22.91 5.17
C LYS A 58 12.80 21.70 5.72
N GLU A 59 13.53 20.69 6.17
CA GLU A 59 12.93 19.50 6.79
C GLU A 59 12.04 19.85 7.98
N GLU A 60 12.50 20.77 8.86
CA GLU A 60 11.71 21.21 10.02
C GLU A 60 10.40 21.89 9.60
N GLU A 61 10.40 22.63 8.49
CA GLU A 61 9.18 23.25 7.95
C GLU A 61 8.18 22.19 7.46
N LYS A 62 8.65 21.05 6.90
CA LYS A 62 7.76 19.92 6.55
C LYS A 62 7.06 19.38 7.79
N TRP A 63 7.81 19.16 8.87
CA TRP A 63 7.26 18.62 10.11
C TRP A 63 6.32 19.62 10.80
N GLU A 64 6.61 20.91 10.71
CA GLU A 64 5.71 21.94 11.20
C GLU A 64 4.38 21.95 10.43
N LEU A 65 4.40 21.80 9.11
CA LEU A 65 3.19 21.67 8.29
C LEU A 65 2.38 20.43 8.70
N ARG A 66 3.01 19.25 8.84
CA ARG A 66 2.33 18.03 9.29
C ARG A 66 1.72 18.20 10.69
N ARG A 67 2.43 18.84 11.64
CA ARG A 67 1.90 19.14 12.99
C ARG A 67 0.71 20.10 12.97
N GLN A 68 0.59 20.92 11.94
CA GLN A 68 -0.57 21.79 11.72
C GLN A 68 -1.72 21.09 10.97
N GLY A 69 -1.57 19.79 10.66
CA GLY A 69 -2.55 19.02 9.88
C GLY A 69 -2.55 19.38 8.40
N ILE A 70 -1.46 19.95 7.89
CA ILE A 70 -1.32 20.33 6.48
C ILE A 70 -0.57 19.21 5.75
N ASN A 71 -1.30 18.53 4.87
CA ASN A 71 -0.78 17.50 3.99
C ASN A 71 -0.11 18.10 2.75
N PHE A 72 0.88 17.39 2.20
CA PHE A 72 1.62 17.79 1.01
C PHE A 72 2.25 16.55 0.35
N PHE A 73 2.51 16.65 -0.96
CA PHE A 73 3.50 15.77 -1.59
C PHE A 73 4.88 16.32 -1.33
N ASP A 74 5.83 15.46 -0.98
CA ASP A 74 7.24 15.76 -1.19
C ASP A 74 7.62 15.25 -2.58
N ILE A 75 7.80 16.19 -3.51
CA ILE A 75 8.11 15.93 -4.92
C ILE A 75 9.60 16.13 -5.22
N THR A 76 10.47 16.15 -4.20
CA THR A 76 11.91 16.41 -4.35
C THR A 76 12.57 15.45 -5.34
N HIS A 77 12.14 14.19 -5.35
CA HIS A 77 12.69 13.14 -6.21
C HIS A 77 11.79 12.77 -7.40
N THR A 78 10.54 13.23 -7.39
CA THR A 78 9.47 12.89 -8.35
C THR A 78 8.82 14.15 -8.96
N PRO A 79 9.55 15.23 -9.32
CA PRO A 79 8.96 16.51 -9.71
C PRO A 79 8.13 16.44 -10.99
N ASN A 80 8.40 15.45 -11.84
CA ASN A 80 7.80 15.28 -13.15
C ASN A 80 6.69 14.21 -13.15
N LEU A 81 6.29 13.68 -11.99
CA LEU A 81 5.25 12.65 -11.89
C LEU A 81 3.96 13.12 -12.58
N GLY A 82 3.47 12.31 -13.51
CA GLY A 82 2.28 12.58 -14.31
C GLY A 82 2.55 13.28 -15.65
N GLU A 83 3.76 13.77 -15.92
CA GLU A 83 4.08 14.45 -17.18
C GLU A 83 3.89 13.56 -18.41
N LEU A 84 4.37 12.32 -18.36
CA LEU A 84 4.36 11.42 -19.51
C LEU A 84 2.96 10.89 -19.79
N ASN A 85 2.17 10.63 -18.75
CA ASN A 85 0.80 10.19 -18.89
C ASN A 85 -0.13 11.34 -19.28
N ARG A 86 0.15 12.59 -18.89
CA ARG A 86 -0.59 13.78 -19.38
C ARG A 86 -0.63 13.85 -20.90
N GLU A 87 0.48 13.54 -21.56
CA GLU A 87 0.57 13.48 -23.02
C GLU A 87 -0.20 12.28 -23.62
N ARG A 88 -0.53 11.28 -22.80
CA ARG A 88 -1.27 10.06 -23.16
C ARG A 88 -2.76 10.10 -22.77
N ILE A 89 -3.23 11.17 -22.10
CA ILE A 89 -4.56 11.26 -21.46
C ILE A 89 -5.74 11.09 -22.42
N GLU A 90 -5.65 11.53 -23.69
CA GLU A 90 -6.78 11.38 -24.63
C GLU A 90 -7.14 9.91 -24.93
N LEU A 91 -6.33 8.93 -24.51
CA LEU A 91 -6.48 7.52 -24.89
C LEU A 91 -6.97 6.57 -23.78
N ARG A 92 -7.19 7.01 -22.52
CA ARG A 92 -7.31 6.05 -21.40
C ARG A 92 -8.39 6.35 -20.33
N SER A 93 -9.56 6.86 -20.69
CA SER A 93 -10.71 6.81 -19.77
C SER A 93 -11.09 5.36 -19.48
N VAL A 94 -11.02 4.90 -18.23
CA VAL A 94 -11.39 3.54 -17.85
C VAL A 94 -12.90 3.48 -17.58
N LYS A 95 -13.59 2.50 -18.17
CA LYS A 95 -15.01 2.26 -17.90
C LYS A 95 -15.15 1.15 -16.87
N PHE A 96 -15.59 1.51 -15.67
CA PHE A 96 -15.86 0.55 -14.60
C PHE A 96 -17.21 -0.14 -14.79
N PRO A 97 -17.38 -1.38 -14.25
CA PRO A 97 -18.69 -2.02 -14.18
C PRO A 97 -19.68 -1.15 -13.42
N SER A 98 -20.96 -1.22 -13.79
CA SER A 98 -22.02 -0.44 -13.13
C SER A 98 -22.65 -1.16 -11.94
N LYS A 99 -22.22 -2.40 -11.65
CA LYS A 99 -22.70 -3.26 -10.57
C LYS A 99 -21.76 -4.46 -10.43
N THR A 100 -21.80 -5.13 -9.28
CA THR A 100 -21.10 -6.41 -9.10
C THR A 100 -21.75 -7.53 -9.93
N THR A 101 -20.95 -8.52 -10.33
CA THR A 101 -21.45 -9.66 -11.13
C THR A 101 -20.91 -11.01 -10.69
N HIS A 102 -19.96 -11.04 -9.76
CA HIS A 102 -19.27 -12.24 -9.29
C HIS A 102 -19.70 -12.65 -7.87
N ASN A 103 -20.87 -12.21 -7.38
CA ASN A 103 -21.31 -12.44 -6.00
C ASN A 103 -21.34 -13.92 -5.61
N LYS A 104 -21.69 -14.82 -6.53
CA LYS A 104 -21.69 -16.27 -6.28
C LYS A 104 -20.29 -16.85 -6.04
N SER A 105 -19.26 -16.23 -6.63
CA SER A 105 -17.86 -16.61 -6.44
C SER A 105 -17.26 -15.93 -5.21
N VAL A 106 -17.64 -14.67 -4.96
CA VAL A 106 -17.11 -13.87 -3.84
C VAL A 106 -17.70 -14.30 -2.51
N ALA A 107 -19.01 -14.57 -2.43
CA ALA A 107 -19.69 -14.93 -1.19
C ALA A 107 -18.99 -16.04 -0.36
N PRO A 108 -18.65 -17.22 -0.93
CA PRO A 108 -17.94 -18.24 -0.15
C PRO A 108 -16.52 -17.83 0.27
N LEU A 109 -15.87 -16.92 -0.47
CA LEU A 109 -14.56 -16.41 -0.07
C LEU A 109 -14.67 -15.44 1.11
N LEU A 110 -15.72 -14.63 1.17
CA LEU A 110 -15.94 -13.69 2.29
C LEU A 110 -16.07 -14.40 3.64
N GLU A 111 -16.58 -15.63 3.66
CA GLU A 111 -16.69 -16.47 4.86
C GLU A 111 -15.35 -17.04 5.33
N GLU A 112 -14.32 -16.97 4.49
CA GLU A 112 -12.97 -17.47 4.80
C GLU A 112 -12.07 -16.38 5.39
N LEU A 113 -12.56 -15.13 5.52
CA LEU A 113 -11.85 -14.01 6.15
C LEU A 113 -11.84 -14.18 7.66
N GLU A 114 -10.67 -14.00 8.26
CA GLU A 114 -10.41 -14.35 9.67
C GLU A 114 -9.81 -13.15 10.43
N LYS A 115 -10.56 -12.65 11.42
CA LYS A 115 -10.13 -11.55 12.30
C LYS A 115 -8.85 -11.88 13.06
N ASP A 116 -8.69 -13.14 13.46
CA ASP A 116 -7.55 -13.58 14.26
C ASP A 116 -6.23 -13.50 13.49
N ASN A 117 -6.26 -13.69 12.16
CA ASN A 117 -5.06 -13.49 11.32
C ASN A 117 -4.65 -12.02 11.29
N MET A 118 -5.61 -11.11 11.07
CA MET A 118 -5.35 -9.67 11.10
C MET A 118 -4.83 -9.24 12.48
N ARG A 119 -5.44 -9.72 13.57
CA ARG A 119 -5.03 -9.41 14.94
C ARG A 119 -3.59 -9.86 15.20
N LYS A 120 -3.27 -11.11 14.89
CA LYS A 120 -1.92 -11.66 15.09
C LYS A 120 -0.86 -10.88 14.30
N HIS A 121 -1.14 -10.54 13.05
CA HIS A 121 -0.22 -9.75 12.25
C HIS A 121 -0.07 -8.33 12.82
N LEU A 122 -1.17 -7.70 13.24
CA LEU A 122 -1.14 -6.34 13.76
C LEU A 122 -0.43 -6.25 15.12
N GLU A 123 -0.62 -7.23 16.01
CA GLU A 123 0.12 -7.35 17.26
C GLU A 123 1.63 -7.41 17.02
N LYS A 124 2.07 -8.17 16.00
CA LYS A 124 3.49 -8.20 15.64
C LYS A 124 3.94 -6.89 14.99
N PHE A 125 3.14 -6.31 14.11
CA PHE A 125 3.50 -5.12 13.35
C PHE A 125 3.57 -3.85 14.22
N THR A 126 2.74 -3.78 15.26
CA THR A 126 2.75 -2.71 16.28
C THR A 126 3.79 -2.93 17.38
N SER A 127 4.46 -4.10 17.40
CA SER A 127 5.53 -4.39 18.37
C SER A 127 6.89 -3.77 18.03
N PHE A 128 7.08 -3.32 16.79
CA PHE A 128 8.24 -2.52 16.42
C PHE A 128 8.14 -1.16 17.13
N HIS A 129 9.26 -0.63 17.65
CA HIS A 129 9.25 0.65 18.39
C HIS A 129 8.63 1.77 17.56
N THR A 130 8.97 1.81 16.28
CA THR A 130 8.37 2.64 15.23
C THR A 130 8.54 1.91 13.90
N ARG A 131 7.73 2.23 12.90
CA ARG A 131 7.97 1.83 11.50
C ARG A 131 8.41 3.00 10.63
N TYR A 132 8.91 4.07 11.25
CA TYR A 132 9.38 5.27 10.56
C TYR A 132 10.41 4.91 9.48
N TYR A 133 10.18 5.41 8.28
CA TYR A 133 10.86 4.95 7.07
C TYR A 133 12.38 5.15 7.05
N LYS A 134 12.91 6.12 7.82
CA LYS A 134 14.36 6.37 7.97
C LYS A 134 15.00 5.59 9.13
N SER A 135 14.23 4.83 9.90
CA SER A 135 14.72 4.08 11.06
C SER A 135 15.12 2.65 10.69
N SER A 136 16.02 2.04 11.47
CA SER A 136 16.31 0.60 11.34
C SER A 136 15.06 -0.25 11.58
N TYR A 137 14.22 0.14 12.53
CA TYR A 137 12.94 -0.54 12.80
C TYR A 137 11.99 -0.50 11.58
N GLY A 138 12.00 0.59 10.81
CA GLY A 138 11.25 0.68 9.56
C GLY A 138 11.75 -0.30 8.50
N ALA A 139 13.07 -0.47 8.37
CA ALA A 139 13.66 -1.48 7.49
C ALA A 139 13.34 -2.92 7.97
N GLU A 140 13.42 -3.17 9.27
CA GLU A 140 13.08 -4.47 9.88
C GLU A 140 11.60 -4.82 9.71
N SER A 141 10.69 -3.85 9.92
CA SER A 141 9.25 -4.07 9.76
C SER A 141 8.88 -4.38 8.30
N SER A 142 9.54 -3.73 7.35
CA SER A 142 9.41 -4.01 5.91
C SER A 142 9.92 -5.39 5.53
N ALA A 143 11.09 -5.79 6.04
CA ALA A 143 11.60 -7.15 5.82
C ALA A 143 10.67 -8.21 6.41
N TRP A 144 10.12 -7.95 7.61
CA TRP A 144 9.11 -8.82 8.21
C TRP A 144 7.86 -8.92 7.35
N LEU A 145 7.29 -7.80 6.90
CA LEU A 145 6.08 -7.80 6.08
C LEU A 145 6.29 -8.52 4.76
N LEU A 146 7.43 -8.30 4.09
CA LEU A 146 7.81 -9.02 2.87
C LEU A 146 7.80 -10.54 3.10
N SER A 147 8.30 -11.00 4.25
CA SER A 147 8.29 -12.42 4.60
C SER A 147 6.87 -12.98 4.79
N GLN A 148 5.95 -12.19 5.35
CA GLN A 148 4.55 -12.62 5.53
C GLN A 148 3.82 -12.73 4.20
N VAL A 149 4.04 -11.76 3.30
CA VAL A 149 3.48 -11.77 1.94
C VAL A 149 4.03 -12.97 1.15
N ASN A 150 5.36 -13.20 1.20
CA ASN A 150 5.97 -14.35 0.53
C ASN A 150 5.45 -15.69 1.07
N SER A 151 5.30 -15.81 2.39
CA SER A 151 4.75 -17.01 3.02
C SER A 151 3.30 -17.25 2.60
N THR A 152 2.49 -16.19 2.53
CA THR A 152 1.11 -16.25 2.05
C THR A 152 1.03 -16.80 0.62
N LEU A 153 1.89 -16.31 -0.30
CA LEU A 153 1.96 -16.82 -1.67
C LEU A 153 2.47 -18.27 -1.75
N TYR A 154 3.46 -18.62 -0.92
CA TYR A 154 4.02 -19.98 -0.87
C TYR A 154 3.00 -21.00 -0.38
N GLU A 155 2.33 -20.73 0.74
CA GLU A 155 1.36 -21.62 1.37
C GLU A 155 0.13 -21.85 0.49
N ALA A 156 -0.32 -20.82 -0.23
CA ALA A 156 -1.37 -20.95 -1.23
C ALA A 156 -0.94 -21.74 -2.49
N GLY A 157 0.36 -21.96 -2.68
CA GLY A 157 0.91 -22.55 -3.89
C GLY A 157 0.95 -21.59 -5.09
N ALA A 158 0.71 -20.30 -4.88
CA ALA A 158 0.63 -19.28 -5.91
C ALA A 158 1.95 -19.09 -6.68
N LEU A 159 3.09 -19.32 -6.01
CA LEU A 159 4.42 -19.26 -6.65
C LEU A 159 4.57 -20.28 -7.80
N LYS A 160 3.84 -21.40 -7.75
CA LYS A 160 3.82 -22.41 -8.83
C LYS A 160 3.05 -21.93 -10.07
N HIS A 161 2.28 -20.87 -9.92
CA HIS A 161 1.43 -20.25 -10.93
C HIS A 161 1.92 -18.85 -11.29
N ASN A 162 3.24 -18.61 -11.18
CA ASN A 162 3.93 -17.37 -11.55
C ASN A 162 3.57 -16.13 -10.70
N ALA A 163 2.81 -16.28 -9.61
CA ALA A 163 2.72 -15.20 -8.64
C ALA A 163 4.08 -14.97 -7.97
N PHE A 164 4.38 -13.72 -7.62
CA PHE A 164 5.64 -13.38 -6.96
C PHE A 164 5.47 -12.15 -6.07
N VAL A 165 6.40 -11.94 -5.15
CA VAL A 165 6.52 -10.71 -4.37
C VAL A 165 7.93 -10.15 -4.51
N LYS A 166 8.05 -8.83 -4.59
CA LYS A 166 9.32 -8.11 -4.66
C LYS A 166 9.33 -6.93 -3.69
N ALA A 167 10.50 -6.66 -3.14
CA ALA A 167 10.81 -5.37 -2.55
C ALA A 167 11.09 -4.36 -3.67
N PHE A 168 10.53 -3.16 -3.55
CA PHE A 168 10.91 -1.98 -4.33
C PHE A 168 11.83 -1.13 -3.44
N PRO A 169 13.14 -1.11 -3.72
CA PRO A 169 14.11 -0.46 -2.85
C PRO A 169 14.05 1.06 -2.96
N HIS A 170 14.26 1.73 -1.82
CA HIS A 170 14.31 3.19 -1.72
C HIS A 170 15.60 3.63 -1.01
N PRO A 171 16.07 4.88 -1.21
CA PRO A 171 17.33 5.35 -0.63
C PRO A 171 17.31 5.50 0.91
N TRP A 172 16.14 5.41 1.55
CA TRP A 172 15.98 5.53 3.01
C TRP A 172 15.99 4.19 3.77
N GLY A 173 16.19 3.06 3.08
CA GLY A 173 16.34 1.75 3.70
C GLY A 173 15.04 0.92 3.76
N GLN A 174 13.93 1.51 4.22
CA GLN A 174 12.64 0.82 4.16
C GLN A 174 12.17 0.67 2.69
N SER A 175 11.85 -0.56 2.27
CA SER A 175 11.38 -0.85 0.91
C SER A 175 9.86 -0.90 0.85
N SER A 176 9.26 -0.44 -0.25
CA SER A 176 7.87 -0.81 -0.55
C SER A 176 7.80 -2.29 -0.96
N ILE A 177 6.64 -2.94 -0.80
CA ILE A 177 6.46 -4.35 -1.15
C ILE A 177 5.37 -4.46 -2.21
N ILE A 178 5.61 -5.24 -3.26
CA ILE A 178 4.67 -5.45 -4.36
C ILE A 178 4.51 -6.96 -4.56
N ALA A 179 3.32 -7.48 -4.26
CA ALA A 179 2.92 -8.83 -4.64
C ALA A 179 2.10 -8.79 -5.93
N THR A 180 2.48 -9.58 -6.92
CA THR A 180 1.83 -9.64 -8.23
C THR A 180 1.18 -11.01 -8.42
N LEU A 181 -0.11 -11.01 -8.75
CA LEU A 181 -0.90 -12.16 -9.19
C LEU A 181 -1.19 -12.02 -10.70
N PRO A 182 -0.45 -12.71 -11.58
CA PRO A 182 -0.61 -12.55 -13.02
C PRO A 182 -2.01 -12.93 -13.51
N GLY A 183 -2.60 -12.05 -14.32
CA GLY A 183 -3.78 -12.34 -15.13
C GLY A 183 -3.43 -12.71 -16.57
N LYS A 184 -4.43 -12.75 -17.45
CA LYS A 184 -4.24 -12.97 -18.89
C LYS A 184 -3.69 -11.76 -19.64
N SER A 185 -3.72 -10.59 -19.03
CA SER A 185 -3.25 -9.33 -19.63
C SER A 185 -2.41 -8.51 -18.65
N GLU A 186 -1.65 -7.56 -19.20
CA GLU A 186 -0.83 -6.60 -18.46
C GLU A 186 -1.66 -5.47 -17.81
N LYS A 187 -2.98 -5.44 -18.06
CA LYS A 187 -3.89 -4.52 -17.38
C LYS A 187 -3.86 -4.84 -15.89
N THR A 188 -3.54 -3.85 -15.07
CA THR A 188 -3.26 -4.07 -13.64
C THR A 188 -4.30 -3.39 -12.76
N VAL A 189 -4.79 -4.12 -11.76
CA VAL A 189 -5.58 -3.60 -10.63
C VAL A 189 -4.68 -3.58 -9.41
N VAL A 190 -4.51 -2.43 -8.78
CA VAL A 190 -3.66 -2.25 -7.60
C VAL A 190 -4.53 -2.11 -6.36
N ILE A 191 -4.18 -2.84 -5.29
CA ILE A 191 -4.71 -2.69 -3.94
C ILE A 191 -3.55 -2.24 -3.06
N GLY A 192 -3.69 -1.12 -2.37
CA GLY A 192 -2.61 -0.46 -1.63
C GLY A 192 -2.96 -0.14 -0.19
N ALA A 193 -1.92 -0.08 0.63
CA ALA A 193 -1.88 0.42 2.01
C ALA A 193 -0.46 0.93 2.26
N HIS A 194 -0.21 1.77 3.28
CA HIS A 194 1.16 2.10 3.66
C HIS A 194 1.59 1.35 4.92
N GLN A 195 2.90 1.13 5.04
CA GLN A 195 3.47 0.24 6.05
C GLN A 195 4.24 0.99 7.14
N ASP A 196 4.61 2.24 6.87
CA ASP A 196 5.32 3.06 7.83
C ASP A 196 4.38 3.59 8.93
N SER A 197 4.96 4.34 9.85
CA SER A 197 4.25 5.03 10.93
C SER A 197 5.14 6.16 11.41
N ILE A 198 4.56 7.27 11.86
CA ILE A 198 5.33 8.36 12.44
C ILE A 198 4.92 8.71 13.87
N ASN A 199 5.84 9.33 14.60
CA ASN A 199 5.49 10.16 15.74
C ASN A 199 5.79 11.61 15.39
N LEU A 200 4.77 12.48 15.25
CA LEU A 200 4.98 13.85 14.76
C LEU A 200 5.79 14.75 15.71
N PHE A 201 5.96 14.35 16.97
CA PHE A 201 6.74 15.14 17.93
C PHE A 201 8.24 14.87 17.80
N PHE A 202 8.63 13.59 17.69
CA PHE A 202 10.00 13.20 17.36
C PHE A 202 10.02 11.89 16.54
N PRO A 203 9.96 11.98 15.19
CA PRO A 203 9.80 10.83 14.30
C PRO A 203 10.84 9.71 14.49
N SER A 204 12.10 10.10 14.78
CA SER A 204 13.22 9.16 14.91
C SER A 204 13.45 8.65 16.34
N LEU A 205 12.76 9.18 17.35
CA LEU A 205 13.03 8.89 18.76
C LEU A 205 11.85 8.26 19.48
N LEU A 206 10.66 8.82 19.32
CA LEU A 206 9.48 8.37 20.04
C LEU A 206 8.88 7.13 19.37
N ALA A 207 8.21 6.32 20.19
CA ALA A 207 7.48 5.18 19.67
C ALA A 207 6.31 5.66 18.78
N ALA A 208 6.03 4.88 17.75
CA ALA A 208 4.89 5.03 16.86
C ALA A 208 4.35 3.63 16.58
N PRO A 209 3.44 3.11 17.43
CA PRO A 209 2.90 1.79 17.20
C PRO A 209 2.10 1.74 15.89
N GLY A 210 1.47 2.85 15.47
CA GLY A 210 0.83 2.98 14.16
C GLY A 210 -0.22 1.88 13.93
N ALA A 211 -1.08 1.64 14.91
CA ALA A 211 -1.98 0.51 14.87
C ALA A 211 -3.11 0.71 13.87
N ASP A 212 -3.75 1.88 13.91
CA ASP A 212 -4.75 2.28 12.94
C ASP A 212 -4.08 2.77 11.66
N ASP A 213 -3.05 3.63 11.81
CA ASP A 213 -2.37 4.37 10.76
C ASP A 213 -0.92 3.87 10.54
N ASP A 214 -0.65 3.07 9.50
CA ASP A 214 -1.62 2.26 8.74
C ASP A 214 -1.38 0.77 8.94
N GLY A 215 -1.15 0.40 10.20
CA GLY A 215 -1.08 -1.00 10.59
C GLY A 215 -2.37 -1.74 10.21
N SER A 216 -3.52 -1.09 10.36
CA SER A 216 -4.83 -1.66 10.12
C SER A 216 -5.06 -1.95 8.63
N GLY A 217 -4.83 -0.99 7.72
CA GLY A 217 -4.92 -1.17 6.27
C GLY A 217 -3.93 -2.21 5.77
N THR A 218 -2.68 -2.15 6.26
CA THR A 218 -1.64 -3.13 5.94
C THR A 218 -2.08 -4.57 6.18
N VAL A 219 -2.64 -4.89 7.36
CA VAL A 219 -3.07 -6.27 7.66
C VAL A 219 -4.40 -6.62 7.01
N THR A 220 -5.26 -5.64 6.76
CA THR A 220 -6.53 -5.80 6.04
C THR A 220 -6.29 -6.28 4.61
N ILE A 221 -5.39 -5.63 3.86
CA ILE A 221 -5.09 -6.04 2.48
C ILE A 221 -4.29 -7.34 2.43
N LEU A 222 -3.51 -7.66 3.46
CA LEU A 222 -2.81 -8.95 3.58
C LEU A 222 -3.80 -10.11 3.78
N GLU A 223 -4.82 -9.92 4.62
CA GLU A 223 -5.87 -10.92 4.81
C GLU A 223 -6.75 -11.08 3.55
N ALA A 224 -7.06 -9.98 2.86
CA ALA A 224 -7.74 -10.01 1.57
C ALA A 224 -6.92 -10.79 0.52
N LEU A 225 -5.60 -10.58 0.43
CA LEU A 225 -4.71 -11.35 -0.44
C LEU A 225 -4.76 -12.85 -0.11
N ARG A 226 -4.62 -13.21 1.17
CA ARG A 226 -4.65 -14.62 1.62
C ARG A 226 -5.93 -15.32 1.18
N VAL A 227 -7.07 -14.67 1.32
CA VAL A 227 -8.37 -15.23 0.95
C VAL A 227 -8.59 -15.21 -0.56
N LEU A 228 -8.17 -14.17 -1.26
CA LEU A 228 -8.27 -14.08 -2.71
C LEU A 228 -7.56 -15.27 -3.40
N LEU A 229 -6.43 -15.71 -2.85
CA LEU A 229 -5.68 -16.88 -3.31
C LEU A 229 -6.39 -18.24 -3.10
N LYS A 230 -7.48 -18.29 -2.32
CA LYS A 230 -8.35 -19.47 -2.24
C LYS A 230 -9.23 -19.63 -3.49
N SER A 231 -9.38 -18.58 -4.30
CA SER A 231 -10.01 -18.71 -5.61
C SER A 231 -9.11 -19.45 -6.58
N ASP A 232 -9.57 -20.61 -7.02
CA ASP A 232 -8.88 -21.47 -7.96
C ASP A 232 -8.62 -20.78 -9.33
N ASP A 233 -9.48 -19.84 -9.72
CA ASP A 233 -9.34 -19.07 -10.95
C ASP A 233 -8.32 -17.92 -10.81
N ILE A 234 -8.26 -17.27 -9.65
CA ILE A 234 -7.20 -16.28 -9.37
C ILE A 234 -5.85 -17.00 -9.26
N LEU A 235 -5.80 -18.05 -8.44
CA LEU A 235 -4.58 -18.81 -8.15
C LEU A 235 -3.91 -19.33 -9.42
N LYS A 236 -4.71 -19.78 -10.40
CA LYS A 236 -4.22 -20.37 -11.66
C LYS A 236 -4.09 -19.35 -12.80
N GLY A 237 -4.16 -18.05 -12.50
CA GLY A 237 -3.97 -16.97 -13.48
C GLY A 237 -5.05 -16.91 -14.56
N LYS A 238 -6.30 -17.28 -14.24
CA LYS A 238 -7.43 -17.25 -15.18
C LYS A 238 -8.19 -15.93 -15.17
N ALA A 239 -7.85 -15.01 -14.26
CA ALA A 239 -8.32 -13.63 -14.26
C ALA A 239 -7.96 -12.92 -15.57
N GLU A 240 -8.77 -11.95 -16.00
CA GLU A 240 -8.48 -11.16 -17.19
C GLU A 240 -7.37 -10.14 -16.92
N ASN A 241 -7.38 -9.54 -15.73
CA ASN A 241 -6.46 -8.50 -15.31
C ASN A 241 -5.49 -9.05 -14.27
N THR A 242 -4.25 -8.55 -14.32
CA THR A 242 -3.24 -8.76 -13.27
C THR A 242 -3.65 -7.98 -12.02
N ILE A 243 -3.44 -8.57 -10.85
CA ILE A 243 -3.72 -7.93 -9.57
C ILE A 243 -2.40 -7.73 -8.84
N GLU A 244 -2.20 -6.55 -8.28
CA GLU A 244 -1.07 -6.25 -7.42
C GLU A 244 -1.53 -5.77 -6.04
N PHE A 245 -0.86 -6.26 -5.01
CA PHE A 245 -0.99 -5.76 -3.64
C PHE A 245 0.28 -5.01 -3.26
N HIS A 246 0.12 -3.75 -2.86
CA HIS A 246 1.20 -2.83 -2.59
C HIS A 246 1.18 -2.44 -1.11
N TRP A 247 2.36 -2.46 -0.49
CA TRP A 247 2.59 -1.85 0.82
C TRP A 247 3.64 -0.76 0.67
N TYR A 248 3.20 0.49 0.71
CA TYR A 248 4.04 1.65 0.45
C TYR A 248 4.94 1.97 1.64
N SER A 249 6.16 2.40 1.36
CA SER A 249 7.07 2.98 2.35
C SER A 249 6.97 4.50 2.29
N ALA A 250 7.19 5.16 3.42
CA ALA A 250 7.36 6.61 3.50
C ALA A 250 6.15 7.42 2.99
N GLU A 251 4.92 6.98 3.27
CA GLU A 251 3.71 7.80 3.11
C GLU A 251 3.87 9.07 3.96
N GLU A 252 4.28 8.88 5.21
CA GLU A 252 4.37 9.91 6.24
C GLU A 252 5.42 10.98 5.93
N GLY A 253 6.36 10.65 5.03
CA GLY A 253 7.38 11.53 4.51
C GLY A 253 6.89 12.49 3.41
N GLY A 254 5.63 12.36 2.99
CA GLY A 254 5.03 13.09 1.88
C GLY A 254 4.83 12.22 0.63
N LEU A 255 4.27 11.02 0.81
CA LEU A 255 3.90 10.07 -0.25
C LEU A 255 5.09 9.54 -1.07
N LEU A 256 6.27 9.40 -0.45
CA LEU A 256 7.52 9.18 -1.18
C LEU A 256 7.57 7.84 -1.91
N GLY A 257 7.17 6.75 -1.25
CA GLY A 257 7.28 5.41 -1.84
C GLY A 257 6.25 5.14 -2.93
N SER A 258 5.01 5.61 -2.78
CA SER A 258 3.99 5.48 -3.84
C SER A 258 4.33 6.35 -5.05
N GLN A 259 4.83 7.57 -4.84
CA GLN A 259 5.29 8.41 -5.95
C GLN A 259 6.41 7.75 -6.76
N ALA A 260 7.41 7.17 -6.11
CA ALA A 260 8.52 6.49 -6.80
C ALA A 260 8.02 5.29 -7.62
N ILE A 261 7.07 4.51 -7.10
CA ILE A 261 6.48 3.38 -7.83
C ILE A 261 5.68 3.88 -9.03
N PHE A 262 4.77 4.84 -8.84
CA PHE A 262 3.93 5.30 -9.95
C PHE A 262 4.70 6.10 -11.00
N GLN A 263 5.82 6.75 -10.64
CA GLN A 263 6.76 7.31 -11.60
C GLN A 263 7.40 6.22 -12.45
N SER A 264 7.92 5.15 -11.82
CA SER A 264 8.46 3.99 -12.54
C SER A 264 7.41 3.36 -13.46
N TYR A 265 6.16 3.23 -13.01
CA TYR A 265 5.08 2.67 -13.83
C TYR A 265 4.73 3.55 -15.02
N GLU A 266 4.73 4.86 -14.83
CA GLU A 266 4.53 5.84 -15.89
C GLU A 266 5.66 5.79 -16.92
N GLU A 267 6.92 5.70 -16.47
CA GLU A 267 8.11 5.57 -17.35
C GLU A 267 8.10 4.26 -18.15
N GLU A 268 7.68 3.16 -17.52
CA GLU A 268 7.49 1.85 -18.16
C GLU A 268 6.24 1.78 -19.06
N GLY A 269 5.35 2.77 -18.98
CA GLY A 269 4.10 2.80 -19.74
C GLY A 269 3.07 1.76 -19.28
N ARG A 270 3.12 1.33 -18.01
CA ARG A 270 2.19 0.37 -17.40
C ARG A 270 0.73 0.80 -17.57
N ASP A 271 -0.16 -0.17 -17.77
CA ASP A 271 -1.59 0.04 -17.96
C ASP A 271 -2.38 -0.27 -16.67
N ILE A 272 -2.31 0.66 -15.71
CA ILE A 272 -3.03 0.55 -14.44
C ILE A 272 -4.48 0.99 -14.66
N LYS A 273 -5.42 0.10 -14.34
CA LYS A 273 -6.86 0.31 -14.55
C LYS A 273 -7.57 0.81 -13.31
N ALA A 274 -7.07 0.46 -12.13
CA ALA A 274 -7.61 0.88 -10.86
C ALA A 274 -6.51 0.81 -9.80
N MET A 275 -6.56 1.73 -8.85
CA MET A 275 -5.82 1.66 -7.60
C MET A 275 -6.79 1.94 -6.45
N LEU A 276 -6.90 1.02 -5.49
CA LEU A 276 -7.60 1.25 -4.23
C LEU A 276 -6.56 1.52 -3.14
N GLN A 277 -6.71 2.59 -2.37
CA GLN A 277 -6.04 2.77 -1.09
C GLN A 277 -6.94 2.34 0.06
N GLN A 278 -6.38 1.55 0.98
CA GLN A 278 -6.87 1.30 2.32
C GLN A 278 -5.92 1.98 3.28
N ASP A 279 -6.39 2.98 4.01
CA ASP A 279 -5.59 3.72 4.98
C ASP A 279 -6.51 4.11 6.15
N MET A 280 -6.20 3.58 7.32
CA MET A 280 -7.05 3.52 8.52
C MET A 280 -8.36 2.77 8.28
N THR A 281 -8.47 1.59 8.91
CA THR A 281 -9.56 0.63 8.71
C THR A 281 -10.15 0.12 10.04
N GLY A 282 -9.71 0.67 11.17
CA GLY A 282 -9.91 0.05 12.48
C GLY A 282 -10.70 0.87 13.49
N TYR A 283 -10.70 2.19 13.43
CA TYR A 283 -11.25 3.02 14.49
C TYR A 283 -12.70 3.48 14.22
N VAL A 284 -13.58 3.18 15.17
CA VAL A 284 -15.03 3.48 15.07
C VAL A 284 -15.56 4.28 16.25
N GLN A 285 -14.75 4.49 17.29
CA GLN A 285 -15.26 4.95 18.59
C GLN A 285 -15.85 6.36 18.50
N LYS A 286 -15.23 7.30 17.78
CA LYS A 286 -15.80 8.67 17.61
C LYS A 286 -17.11 8.67 16.84
N THR A 287 -17.24 7.82 15.83
CA THR A 287 -18.49 7.66 15.07
C THR A 287 -19.61 7.16 15.99
N ILE A 288 -19.31 6.14 16.82
CA ILE A 288 -20.25 5.60 17.81
C ILE A 288 -20.62 6.64 18.88
N ASP A 289 -19.62 7.36 19.41
CA ASP A 289 -19.84 8.40 20.43
C ASP A 289 -20.66 9.57 19.90
N ALA A 290 -20.57 9.86 18.60
CA ALA A 290 -21.40 10.85 17.91
C ALA A 290 -22.85 10.38 17.65
N GLY A 291 -23.16 9.10 17.91
CA GLY A 291 -24.46 8.51 17.63
C GLY A 291 -24.71 8.23 16.14
N GLU A 292 -23.66 8.24 15.32
CA GLU A 292 -23.74 7.96 13.89
C GLU A 292 -23.58 6.45 13.63
N PRO A 293 -24.18 5.93 12.54
CA PRO A 293 -24.03 4.52 12.20
C PRO A 293 -22.60 4.21 11.76
N GLU A 294 -22.12 3.04 12.16
CA GLU A 294 -20.89 2.46 11.62
C GLU A 294 -21.00 2.36 10.08
N SER A 295 -19.98 2.83 9.38
CA SER A 295 -19.98 2.91 7.92
C SER A 295 -18.56 2.95 7.38
N VAL A 296 -18.35 2.45 6.16
CA VAL A 296 -17.10 2.64 5.43
C VAL A 296 -17.07 4.06 4.84
N GLY A 297 -16.04 4.85 5.14
CA GLY A 297 -15.81 6.14 4.52
C GLY A 297 -15.35 5.99 3.07
N VAL A 298 -16.05 6.63 2.13
CA VAL A 298 -15.68 6.68 0.71
C VAL A 298 -15.29 8.10 0.35
N ILE A 299 -14.03 8.29 -0.02
CA ILE A 299 -13.47 9.59 -0.36
C ILE A 299 -13.90 10.02 -1.75
N THR A 300 -14.19 11.31 -1.91
CA THR A 300 -14.81 11.87 -3.13
C THR A 300 -14.01 12.98 -3.80
N ASP A 301 -12.94 13.46 -3.16
CA ASP A 301 -12.00 14.43 -3.69
C ASP A 301 -10.68 13.76 -4.08
N PHE A 302 -10.05 14.24 -5.16
CA PHE A 302 -8.78 13.69 -5.69
C PHE A 302 -8.80 12.19 -6.02
N VAL A 303 -9.94 11.67 -6.47
CA VAL A 303 -10.16 10.27 -6.86
C VAL A 303 -10.87 10.18 -8.23
N ASP A 304 -10.83 9.00 -8.85
CA ASP A 304 -11.59 8.71 -10.07
C ASP A 304 -13.08 8.47 -9.75
N PRO A 305 -14.00 9.24 -10.35
CA PRO A 305 -15.42 9.12 -10.04
C PRO A 305 -16.02 7.78 -10.48
N GLY A 306 -15.56 7.19 -11.58
CA GLY A 306 -16.08 5.91 -12.06
C GLY A 306 -15.71 4.75 -11.14
N LEU A 307 -14.46 4.71 -10.66
CA LEU A 307 -14.00 3.73 -9.68
C LEU A 307 -14.71 3.94 -8.34
N THR A 308 -14.88 5.20 -7.92
CA THR A 308 -15.60 5.55 -6.69
C THR A 308 -17.06 5.09 -6.73
N GLU A 309 -17.74 5.27 -7.87
CA GLU A 309 -19.10 4.72 -8.06
C GLU A 309 -19.12 3.20 -7.93
N PHE A 310 -18.16 2.51 -8.52
CA PHE A 310 -18.11 1.05 -8.44
C PHE A 310 -17.80 0.54 -7.02
N ILE A 311 -16.95 1.23 -6.26
CA ILE A 311 -16.66 0.90 -4.85
C ILE A 311 -17.94 0.94 -4.00
N LYS A 312 -18.83 1.89 -4.22
CA LYS A 312 -20.11 1.95 -3.48
C LYS A 312 -20.99 0.73 -3.76
N GLU A 313 -21.02 0.24 -4.99
CA GLU A 313 -21.71 -1.01 -5.36
C GLU A 313 -21.06 -2.21 -4.65
N VAL A 314 -19.73 -2.28 -4.64
CA VAL A 314 -18.98 -3.34 -3.93
C VAL A 314 -19.28 -3.32 -2.43
N ILE A 315 -19.29 -2.15 -1.78
CA ILE A 315 -19.64 -2.03 -0.36
C ILE A 315 -21.06 -2.51 -0.12
N THR A 316 -22.01 -2.06 -0.94
CA THR A 316 -23.43 -2.42 -0.82
C THR A 316 -23.66 -3.93 -0.94
N ASP A 317 -22.92 -4.60 -1.83
CA ASP A 317 -23.13 -6.03 -2.10
C ASP A 317 -22.32 -6.97 -1.20
N TYR A 318 -21.18 -6.53 -0.67
CA TYR A 318 -20.24 -7.40 0.06
C TYR A 318 -20.01 -7.05 1.53
N CYS A 319 -20.33 -5.83 1.96
CA CYS A 319 -20.23 -5.42 3.36
C CYS A 319 -21.56 -5.58 4.09
N ASN A 320 -21.47 -5.68 5.42
CA ASN A 320 -22.63 -5.74 6.31
C ASN A 320 -23.00 -4.36 6.88
N ILE A 321 -22.17 -3.35 6.61
CA ILE A 321 -22.36 -1.95 7.00
C ILE A 321 -22.45 -1.08 5.73
N PRO A 322 -23.15 0.08 5.80
CA PRO A 322 -23.24 0.99 4.66
C PRO A 322 -21.91 1.73 4.44
N TYR A 323 -21.88 2.56 3.40
CA TYR A 323 -20.83 3.58 3.22
C TYR A 323 -21.35 4.98 3.60
N ILE A 324 -20.43 5.89 3.88
CA ILE A 324 -20.65 7.33 3.97
C ILE A 324 -19.70 8.05 3.03
N LEU A 325 -20.18 9.07 2.32
CA LEU A 325 -19.32 9.90 1.48
C LEU A 325 -18.62 10.95 2.34
N THR A 326 -17.31 11.06 2.17
CA THR A 326 -16.50 12.03 2.90
C THR A 326 -15.39 12.59 2.02
N LYS A 327 -14.55 13.45 2.60
CA LYS A 327 -13.43 14.13 1.95
C LYS A 327 -12.26 14.20 2.90
N CYS A 328 -11.05 14.08 2.37
CA CYS A 328 -9.84 14.18 3.18
C CYS A 328 -8.89 15.31 2.74
N GLY A 329 -9.12 15.91 1.57
CA GLY A 329 -8.29 17.00 1.06
C GLY A 329 -7.11 16.52 0.23
N TYR A 330 -6.21 17.45 -0.07
CA TYR A 330 -5.11 17.25 -1.00
C TYR A 330 -3.95 16.46 -0.37
N ALA A 331 -3.28 15.61 -1.18
CA ALA A 331 -2.14 14.79 -0.76
C ALA A 331 -2.40 13.96 0.51
N CYS A 332 -3.61 13.41 0.58
CA CYS A 332 -4.15 12.82 1.79
C CYS A 332 -3.61 11.41 2.09
N SER A 333 -3.34 10.60 1.07
CA SER A 333 -2.71 9.28 1.17
C SER A 333 -2.23 8.81 -0.22
N ASP A 334 -1.70 7.60 -0.37
CA ASP A 334 -1.01 7.12 -1.57
C ASP A 334 -1.87 7.05 -2.85
N HIS A 335 -3.20 7.01 -2.72
CA HIS A 335 -4.11 7.11 -3.88
C HIS A 335 -3.82 8.36 -4.72
N ALA A 336 -3.37 9.44 -4.07
CA ALA A 336 -3.09 10.71 -4.71
C ALA A 336 -1.87 10.62 -5.63
N SER A 337 -0.88 9.76 -5.32
CA SER A 337 0.28 9.49 -6.19
C SER A 337 -0.15 8.82 -7.49
N ALA A 338 -1.08 7.85 -7.41
CA ALA A 338 -1.67 7.22 -8.59
C ALA A 338 -2.49 8.21 -9.44
N SER A 339 -3.31 9.06 -8.80
CA SER A 339 -4.07 10.11 -9.51
C SER A 339 -3.14 11.11 -10.18
N LYS A 340 -2.07 11.53 -9.50
CA LYS A 340 -1.07 12.47 -10.02
C LYS A 340 -0.36 11.89 -11.24
N ALA A 341 -0.06 10.58 -11.22
CA ALA A 341 0.45 9.84 -12.37
C ALA A 341 -0.58 9.62 -13.50
N GLY A 342 -1.84 10.04 -13.32
CA GLY A 342 -2.89 9.90 -14.33
C GLY A 342 -3.59 8.53 -14.35
N TYR A 343 -3.43 7.71 -13.31
CA TYR A 343 -4.13 6.44 -13.17
C TYR A 343 -5.42 6.60 -12.36
N PRO A 344 -6.51 5.88 -12.69
CA PRO A 344 -7.72 5.88 -11.87
C PRO A 344 -7.42 5.32 -10.48
N SER A 345 -7.68 6.10 -9.45
CA SER A 345 -7.51 5.67 -8.06
C SER A 345 -8.69 6.09 -7.19
N ALA A 346 -8.88 5.37 -6.09
CA ALA A 346 -9.91 5.64 -5.10
C ALA A 346 -9.37 5.34 -3.70
N PHE A 347 -10.03 5.90 -2.70
CA PHE A 347 -9.62 5.78 -1.32
C PHE A 347 -10.84 5.51 -0.44
N VAL A 348 -10.71 4.51 0.43
CA VAL A 348 -11.66 4.28 1.52
C VAL A 348 -10.95 4.36 2.87
N ILE A 349 -11.68 4.85 3.86
CA ILE A 349 -11.21 5.08 5.23
C ILE A 349 -12.27 4.55 6.19
N GLU A 350 -11.92 4.34 7.45
CA GLU A 350 -12.78 3.77 8.51
C GLU A 350 -14.15 4.44 8.73
N SER A 351 -14.32 5.73 8.43
CA SER A 351 -15.62 6.41 8.60
C SER A 351 -15.63 7.80 7.94
N ASP A 352 -16.63 8.64 8.24
CA ASP A 352 -16.57 10.06 7.87
C ASP A 352 -15.31 10.69 8.48
N PHE A 353 -14.47 11.33 7.65
CA PHE A 353 -13.13 11.83 7.99
C PHE A 353 -13.07 12.68 9.27
N LYS A 354 -14.16 13.39 9.61
CA LYS A 354 -14.24 14.18 10.86
C LYS A 354 -14.22 13.32 12.14
N TYR A 355 -14.46 12.02 12.03
CA TYR A 355 -14.45 11.04 13.12
C TYR A 355 -13.20 10.15 13.15
N SER A 356 -12.22 10.40 12.28
CA SER A 356 -10.95 9.67 12.28
C SER A 356 -10.24 9.71 13.65
N ASP A 357 -9.44 8.68 13.96
CA ASP A 357 -8.74 8.61 15.25
C ASP A 357 -7.88 9.87 15.49
N SER A 358 -8.06 10.52 16.65
CA SER A 358 -7.19 11.65 17.08
C SER A 358 -5.86 11.20 17.67
N LYS A 359 -5.64 9.89 17.81
CA LYS A 359 -4.42 9.31 18.36
C LYS A 359 -3.39 8.96 17.29
N ILE A 360 -3.74 9.03 16.00
CA ILE A 360 -2.80 8.81 14.89
C ILE A 360 -1.55 9.67 15.04
N HIS A 361 -0.44 9.17 14.51
CA HIS A 361 0.88 9.78 14.62
C HIS A 361 1.40 10.03 16.06
N THR A 362 0.88 9.29 17.06
CA THR A 362 1.32 9.38 18.46
C THR A 362 1.66 8.00 19.04
N THR A 363 2.14 7.97 20.28
CA THR A 363 2.32 6.70 21.01
C THR A 363 1.00 6.03 21.39
N GLU A 364 -0.12 6.73 21.27
CA GLU A 364 -1.45 6.25 21.67
C GLU A 364 -2.23 5.64 20.50
N ASP A 365 -1.71 5.65 19.27
CA ASP A 365 -2.29 4.86 18.19
C ASP A 365 -2.02 3.36 18.45
N LYS A 366 -2.95 2.72 19.17
CA LYS A 366 -2.81 1.38 19.74
C LYS A 366 -3.93 0.46 19.29
N ILE A 367 -3.57 -0.82 19.14
CA ILE A 367 -4.46 -1.91 18.75
C ILE A 367 -5.71 -2.07 19.64
N GLU A 368 -5.63 -1.67 20.92
CA GLU A 368 -6.76 -1.77 21.86
C GLU A 368 -7.94 -0.85 21.52
N TYR A 369 -7.73 0.16 20.67
CA TYR A 369 -8.77 1.07 20.22
C TYR A 369 -9.48 0.62 18.94
N LEU A 370 -9.01 -0.46 18.30
CA LEU A 370 -9.52 -0.88 16.99
C LEU A 370 -10.62 -1.94 17.10
N SER A 371 -11.59 -1.82 16.19
CA SER A 371 -12.63 -2.81 15.96
C SER A 371 -12.21 -3.75 14.83
N PHE A 372 -11.83 -4.98 15.18
CA PHE A 372 -11.55 -6.02 14.17
C PHE A 372 -12.79 -6.47 13.40
N ASP A 373 -13.99 -6.24 13.94
CA ASP A 373 -15.24 -6.42 13.20
C ASP A 373 -15.40 -5.38 12.10
N HIS A 374 -14.93 -4.16 12.34
CA HIS A 374 -14.90 -3.08 11.35
C HIS A 374 -13.84 -3.33 10.27
N MET A 375 -12.61 -3.69 10.68
CA MET A 375 -11.54 -4.09 9.75
C MET A 375 -11.98 -5.25 8.85
N LEU A 376 -12.77 -6.19 9.37
CA LEU A 376 -13.35 -7.28 8.56
C LEU A 376 -14.25 -6.75 7.43
N GLN A 377 -14.98 -5.64 7.63
CA GLN A 377 -15.76 -5.01 6.56
C GLN A 377 -14.86 -4.43 5.47
N HIS A 378 -13.76 -3.78 5.84
CA HIS A 378 -12.76 -3.32 4.87
C HIS A 378 -12.10 -4.47 4.11
N ALA A 379 -11.81 -5.59 4.79
CA ALA A 379 -11.29 -6.80 4.14
C ALA A 379 -12.30 -7.40 3.16
N ARG A 380 -13.59 -7.45 3.52
CA ARG A 380 -14.70 -7.88 2.66
C ARG A 380 -14.81 -7.02 1.40
N MET A 381 -14.80 -5.69 1.56
CA MET A 381 -14.81 -4.75 0.44
C MET A 381 -13.60 -4.94 -0.47
N THR A 382 -12.39 -4.99 0.11
CA THR A 382 -11.13 -5.15 -0.63
C THR A 382 -11.12 -6.44 -1.45
N LEU A 383 -11.51 -7.56 -0.83
CA LEU A 383 -11.61 -8.86 -1.49
C LEU A 383 -12.63 -8.83 -2.64
N GLY A 384 -13.81 -8.23 -2.40
CA GLY A 384 -14.85 -8.07 -3.39
C GLY A 384 -14.40 -7.23 -4.58
N LEU A 385 -13.81 -6.06 -4.34
CA LEU A 385 -13.29 -5.17 -5.38
C LEU A 385 -12.20 -5.87 -6.21
N ALA A 386 -11.21 -6.46 -5.54
CA ALA A 386 -10.11 -7.16 -6.19
C ALA A 386 -10.64 -8.28 -7.10
N TYR A 387 -11.59 -9.08 -6.61
CA TYR A 387 -12.18 -10.17 -7.40
C TYR A 387 -12.98 -9.64 -8.59
N GLU A 388 -13.87 -8.68 -8.40
CA GLU A 388 -14.68 -8.12 -9.49
C GLU A 388 -13.80 -7.52 -10.59
N LEU A 389 -12.80 -6.72 -10.19
CA LEU A 389 -11.92 -6.06 -11.15
C LEU A 389 -10.91 -7.02 -11.78
N ALA A 390 -10.60 -8.17 -11.15
CA ALA A 390 -9.81 -9.23 -11.78
C ALA A 390 -10.45 -9.77 -13.07
N PHE A 391 -11.78 -9.81 -13.12
CA PHE A 391 -12.56 -10.34 -14.25
C PHE A 391 -13.25 -9.26 -15.09
N ALA A 392 -13.14 -7.98 -14.70
CA ALA A 392 -13.68 -6.87 -15.46
C ALA A 392 -13.05 -6.74 -16.85
N LYS A 393 -13.86 -6.33 -17.83
CA LYS A 393 -13.40 -6.07 -19.21
C LYS A 393 -13.23 -4.56 -19.41
N PHE A 394 -11.98 -4.11 -19.31
CA PHE A 394 -11.58 -2.71 -19.54
C PHE A 394 -11.32 -2.38 -21.00
#